data_AF-A0A7C4SIG8-F1
#
_entry.id   AF-A0A7C4SIG8-F1
#
_cell.length_a   1.000
_cell.length_b   1.000
_cell.length_c   1.000
_cell.angle_alpha   90.00
_cell.angle_beta   90.00
_cell.angle_gamma   90.00
#
_symmetry.space_group_name_H-M   'P 1'
#
loop_
_entity.id
_entity.type
_entity.pdbx_description
1 polymer ?
#
loop_
_entity_poly.entity_id
_entity_poly.type
_entity_poly.pdbx_seq_one_letter_code
_entity_poly.pdbx_strand_id
1 'polypeptide(L)'
;MLMHKCFTRQWMWSVSHIRGSKKRVIVTVSRFIPKKRLDLVASKLSNYEWYLIGSAGLSEFEVSASKQVLRSIMKNLERLGIRNSHVVTNAPRSKLKELLMMDTFYVHPMFPEHFGISVAEAISAGCIPAVYKDGGRGPI
;
A
#
# COMPACT_ATOMS: atom_id res chain seq x y z
N MET A 1 5.15 -6.62 27.84
CA MET A 1 6.28 -6.76 26.90
C MET A 1 5.82 -7.58 25.69
N LEU A 2 5.34 -6.93 24.63
CA LEU A 2 4.92 -7.61 23.38
C LEU A 2 5.22 -6.66 22.20
N MET A 3 6.50 -6.57 21.87
CA MET A 3 7.06 -5.84 20.72
C MET A 3 7.92 -6.79 19.89
N HIS A 4 7.42 -7.97 19.52
CA HIS A 4 8.22 -8.92 18.72
C HIS A 4 7.35 -9.75 17.76
N LYS A 5 6.65 -9.11 16.82
CA LYS A 5 6.20 -9.74 15.55
C LYS A 5 6.18 -8.74 14.40
N CYS A 6 7.13 -7.81 14.39
CA CYS A 6 7.44 -7.01 13.22
C CYS A 6 8.84 -7.43 12.79
N PHE A 7 9.04 -7.60 11.50
CA PHE A 7 10.29 -7.93 10.84
C PHE A 7 10.72 -9.40 10.79
N THR A 8 11.16 -9.76 9.58
CA THR A 8 11.91 -10.95 9.13
C THR A 8 11.20 -12.31 9.13
N ARG A 9 10.60 -12.65 7.98
CA ARG A 9 10.91 -13.90 7.24
C ARG A 9 10.17 -14.00 5.90
N GLN A 10 10.95 -14.31 4.87
CA GLN A 10 10.58 -15.14 3.71
C GLN A 10 9.54 -14.62 2.71
N TRP A 11 9.93 -13.69 1.82
CA TRP A 11 9.21 -13.49 0.56
C TRP A 11 10.20 -13.28 -0.59
N MET A 12 10.99 -14.31 -0.89
CA MET A 12 11.77 -14.41 -2.12
C MET A 12 10.96 -15.25 -3.09
N TRP A 13 10.09 -14.61 -3.87
CA TRP A 13 9.40 -15.27 -4.98
C TRP A 13 10.27 -15.10 -6.23
N SER A 14 10.72 -16.21 -6.79
CA SER A 14 11.37 -16.23 -8.10
C SER A 14 10.46 -15.53 -9.12
N VAL A 15 11.02 -14.54 -9.84
CA VAL A 15 10.33 -13.83 -10.91
C VAL A 15 10.23 -14.75 -12.13
N SER A 16 9.37 -15.75 -12.04
CA SER A 16 8.96 -16.54 -13.21
C SER A 16 7.80 -15.81 -13.87
N HIS A 17 8.11 -14.99 -14.87
CA HIS A 17 7.15 -14.40 -15.79
C HIS A 17 6.41 -15.53 -16.54
N ILE A 18 5.27 -15.97 -16.00
CA ILE A 18 4.36 -16.89 -16.68
C ILE A 18 3.17 -16.08 -17.19
N ARG A 19 3.12 -15.88 -18.51
CA ARG A 19 1.92 -15.48 -19.24
C ARG A 19 0.86 -16.57 -19.01
N GLY A 20 -0.08 -16.34 -18.10
CA GLY A 20 -1.19 -17.29 -17.89
C GLY A 20 -2.13 -16.98 -16.72
N SER A 21 -1.65 -16.36 -15.64
CA SER A 21 -2.52 -15.84 -14.58
C SER A 21 -1.91 -14.59 -13.98
N LYS A 22 -2.34 -13.41 -14.45
CA LYS A 22 -1.97 -12.15 -13.79
C LYS A 22 -2.42 -12.28 -12.33
N LYS A 23 -1.46 -12.31 -11.39
CA LYS A 23 -1.78 -12.25 -9.97
C LYS A 23 -2.63 -11.00 -9.78
N ARG A 24 -3.82 -11.16 -9.18
CA ARG A 24 -4.77 -10.08 -8.89
C ARG A 24 -4.24 -9.25 -7.73
N VAL A 25 -3.13 -8.56 -7.94
CA VAL A 25 -2.48 -7.74 -6.92
C VAL A 25 -2.79 -6.28 -7.14
N ILE A 26 -3.05 -5.58 -6.03
CA ILE A 26 -3.27 -4.15 -5.97
C ILE A 26 -2.24 -3.52 -5.03
N VAL A 27 -1.56 -2.48 -5.52
CA VAL A 27 -0.65 -1.66 -4.72
C VAL A 27 -1.29 -0.32 -4.42
N THR A 28 -1.04 0.17 -3.22
CA THR A 28 -1.25 1.59 -2.91
C THR A 28 -0.03 2.14 -2.19
N VAL A 29 0.39 3.35 -2.56
CA VAL A 29 1.49 4.08 -1.92
C VAL A 29 0.92 5.35 -1.31
N SER A 30 0.98 5.47 0.01
CA SER A 30 0.52 6.67 0.71
C SER A 30 1.08 6.82 2.12
N ARG A 31 0.98 8.00 2.72
CA ARG A 31 1.25 8.14 4.16
C ARG A 31 0.22 7.38 5.00
N PHE A 32 0.66 6.74 6.08
CA PHE A 32 -0.25 6.11 7.05
C PHE A 32 -0.89 7.17 7.96
N ILE A 33 -1.96 7.80 7.47
CA ILE A 33 -2.80 8.73 8.23
C ILE A 33 -4.26 8.25 8.25
N PRO A 34 -5.05 8.52 9.32
CA PRO A 34 -6.42 7.99 9.45
C PRO A 34 -7.33 8.36 8.27
N LYS A 35 -7.11 9.56 7.72
CA LYS A 35 -7.91 10.14 6.64
C LYS A 35 -7.90 9.31 5.36
N LYS A 36 -6.86 8.51 5.13
CA LYS A 36 -6.68 7.70 3.90
C LYS A 36 -7.53 6.42 3.89
N ARG A 37 -8.00 5.95 5.06
CA ARG A 37 -8.93 4.81 5.19
C ARG A 37 -8.54 3.57 4.38
N LEU A 38 -7.25 3.22 4.35
CA LEU A 38 -6.70 2.16 3.50
C LEU A 38 -7.32 0.79 3.78
N ASP A 39 -7.73 0.54 5.02
CA ASP A 39 -8.47 -0.64 5.46
C ASP A 39 -9.81 -0.80 4.72
N LEU A 40 -10.55 0.28 4.50
CA LEU A 40 -11.82 0.24 3.75
C LEU A 40 -11.62 0.07 2.25
N VAL A 41 -10.51 0.58 1.71
CA VAL A 41 -10.21 0.41 0.29
C VAL A 41 -9.92 -1.06 0.01
N ALA A 42 -9.09 -1.68 0.86
CA ALA A 42 -8.81 -3.11 0.78
C ALA A 42 -10.06 -3.98 0.94
N SER A 43 -10.99 -3.59 1.81
CA SER A 43 -12.22 -4.36 2.07
C SER A 43 -13.16 -4.45 0.87
N LYS A 44 -13.13 -3.49 -0.06
CA LYS A 44 -14.02 -3.49 -1.23
C LYS A 44 -13.64 -4.52 -2.28
N LEU A 45 -12.39 -4.96 -2.30
CA LEU A 45 -11.84 -5.89 -3.28
C LEU A 45 -11.11 -7.01 -2.55
N SER A 46 -11.85 -7.73 -1.71
CA SER A 46 -11.34 -8.81 -0.85
C SER A 46 -10.83 -10.03 -1.62
N ASN A 47 -11.05 -10.11 -2.93
CA ASN A 47 -10.54 -11.16 -3.81
C ASN A 47 -9.19 -10.81 -4.50
N TYR A 48 -8.58 -9.69 -4.12
CA TYR A 48 -7.28 -9.22 -4.63
C TYR A 48 -6.25 -9.23 -3.50
N GLU A 49 -5.00 -9.57 -3.82
CA GLU A 49 -3.88 -9.40 -2.90
C GLU A 49 -3.55 -7.91 -2.77
N TRP A 50 -3.47 -7.37 -1.56
CA TRP A 50 -3.22 -5.96 -1.31
C TRP A 50 -1.83 -5.71 -0.73
N TYR A 51 -1.10 -4.76 -1.30
CA TYR A 51 0.10 -4.18 -0.69
C TYR A 51 -0.15 -2.71 -0.33
N LEU A 52 -0.32 -2.46 0.97
CA LEU A 52 -0.49 -1.13 1.55
C LEU A 52 0.89 -0.59 1.94
N ILE A 53 1.50 0.21 1.06
CA ILE A 53 2.86 0.72 1.23
C ILE A 53 2.79 2.17 1.71
N GLY A 54 3.58 2.50 2.73
CA GLY A 54 3.58 3.86 3.24
C GLY A 54 4.75 4.24 4.13
N SER A 55 4.91 5.55 4.36
CA SER A 55 5.87 6.05 5.34
C SER A 55 5.28 6.02 6.75
N ALA A 56 6.10 5.61 7.72
CA ALA A 56 5.80 5.70 9.15
C ALA A 56 6.37 6.97 9.82
N GLY A 57 6.83 7.96 9.03
CA GLY A 57 7.45 9.19 9.54
C GLY A 57 8.92 9.03 9.96
N LEU A 58 9.58 10.15 10.25
CA LEU A 58 10.98 10.19 10.68
C LEU A 58 11.14 10.75 12.11
N SER A 59 10.21 11.59 12.57
CA SER A 59 10.19 12.08 13.95
C SER A 59 9.49 11.11 14.91
N GLU A 60 9.81 11.15 16.20
CA GLU A 60 9.17 10.31 17.22
C GLU A 60 7.64 10.50 17.29
N PHE A 61 7.19 11.74 17.08
CA PHE A 61 5.78 12.09 17.04
C PHE A 61 5.09 11.42 15.85
N GLU A 62 5.65 11.56 14.64
CA GLU A 62 5.09 10.94 13.44
C GLU A 62 5.08 9.41 13.53
N VAL A 63 6.16 8.81 14.05
CA VAL A 63 6.24 7.36 14.28
C VAL A 63 5.14 6.90 15.24
N SER A 64 4.89 7.66 16.31
CA SER A 64 3.83 7.34 17.28
C SER A 64 2.43 7.48 16.70
N ALA A 65 2.20 8.51 15.88
CA ALA A 65 0.95 8.70 15.15
C ALA A 65 0.72 7.58 14.12
N SER A 66 1.72 7.27 13.28
CA SER A 66 1.65 6.19 12.31
C SER A 66 1.45 4.83 12.98
N LYS A 67 2.08 4.56 14.13
CA LYS A 67 1.84 3.33 14.91
C LYS A 67 0.37 3.17 15.32
N GLN A 68 -0.29 4.25 15.74
CA GLN A 68 -1.72 4.20 16.09
C GLN A 68 -2.59 3.89 14.85
N VAL A 69 -2.28 4.53 13.73
CA VAL A 69 -2.98 4.31 12.46
C VAL A 69 -2.81 2.88 11.97
N LEU A 70 -1.57 2.38 11.97
CA LEU A 70 -1.24 1.01 11.56
C LEU A 70 -1.99 -0.02 12.41
N ARG A 71 -2.04 0.17 13.74
CA ARG A 71 -2.83 -0.70 14.63
C ARG A 71 -4.31 -0.68 14.28
N SER A 72 -4.89 0.50 14.00
CA SER A 72 -6.28 0.62 13.58
C SER A 72 -6.56 -0.08 12.25
N ILE A 73 -5.66 0.06 11.28
CA ILE A 73 -5.77 -0.59 9.96
C ILE A 73 -5.76 -2.10 10.15
N MET A 74 -4.77 -2.64 10.86
CA MET A 74 -4.65 -4.08 11.10
C MET A 74 -5.87 -4.65 11.83
N LYS A 75 -6.33 -3.98 12.90
CA LYS A 75 -7.52 -4.39 13.64
C LYS A 75 -8.78 -4.38 12.78
N ASN A 76 -8.93 -3.38 11.90
CA ASN A 76 -10.08 -3.30 11.00
C ASN A 76 -10.03 -4.39 9.93
N LEU A 77 -8.86 -4.64 9.33
CA LEU A 77 -8.67 -5.74 8.36
C LEU A 77 -9.01 -7.09 8.98
N GLU A 78 -8.54 -7.35 10.22
CA GLU A 78 -8.86 -8.56 10.98
C GLU A 78 -10.36 -8.67 11.25
N ARG A 79 -11.01 -7.60 11.75
CA ARG A 79 -12.45 -7.57 12.01
C ARG A 79 -13.29 -7.82 10.76
N LEU A 80 -12.80 -7.40 9.60
CA LEU A 80 -13.45 -7.60 8.30
C LEU A 80 -13.09 -8.94 7.64
N GLY A 81 -12.25 -9.77 8.29
CA GLY A 81 -11.83 -11.07 7.75
C GLY A 81 -10.86 -10.99 6.57
N ILE A 82 -10.24 -9.83 6.34
CA ILE A 82 -9.35 -9.59 5.20
C ILE A 82 -7.95 -10.05 5.57
N ARG A 83 -7.52 -11.17 4.99
CA ARG A 83 -6.23 -11.82 5.29
C ARG A 83 -5.19 -11.65 4.20
N ASN A 84 -5.60 -11.20 3.02
CA ASN A 84 -4.79 -10.98 1.83
C ASN A 84 -4.30 -9.53 1.70
N SER A 85 -4.03 -8.89 2.83
CA SER A 85 -3.53 -7.50 2.89
C SER A 85 -2.22 -7.44 3.64
N HIS A 86 -1.20 -6.89 2.98
CA HIS A 86 0.16 -6.74 3.48
C HIS A 86 0.45 -5.27 3.72
N VAL A 87 0.83 -4.91 4.95
CA VAL A 87 1.20 -3.54 5.30
C VAL A 87 2.72 -3.41 5.31
N VAL A 88 3.26 -2.52 4.48
CA VAL A 88 4.70 -2.31 4.30
C VAL A 88 5.06 -0.87 4.68
N THR A 89 5.89 -0.72 5.72
CA THR A 89 6.35 0.59 6.19
C THR A 89 7.75 0.91 5.68
N ASN A 90 7.97 2.16 5.25
CA ASN A 90 9.27 2.70 4.86
C ASN A 90 10.04 1.79 3.86
N ALA A 91 9.34 1.25 2.87
CA ALA A 91 9.95 0.40 1.84
C ALA A 91 11.08 1.16 1.11
N PRO A 92 12.27 0.56 0.92
CA PRO A 92 13.28 1.16 0.07
C PRO A 92 12.75 1.27 -1.37
N ARG A 93 13.20 2.29 -2.11
CA ARG A 93 12.76 2.55 -3.49
C ARG A 93 12.86 1.33 -4.41
N SER A 94 13.91 0.52 -4.26
CA SER A 94 14.08 -0.73 -5.00
C SER A 94 12.96 -1.73 -4.74
N LYS A 95 12.52 -1.87 -3.49
CA LYS A 95 11.42 -2.77 -3.11
C LYS A 95 10.07 -2.25 -3.57
N LEU A 96 9.86 -0.93 -3.51
CA LEU A 96 8.66 -0.32 -4.08
C LEU A 96 8.56 -0.61 -5.59
N LYS A 97 9.67 -0.44 -6.33
CA LYS A 97 9.73 -0.77 -7.76
C LYS A 97 9.42 -2.23 -8.02
N GLU A 98 9.99 -3.16 -7.24
CA GLU A 98 9.72 -4.59 -7.36
C GLU A 98 8.22 -4.90 -7.19
N LEU A 99 7.59 -4.34 -6.15
CA LEU A 99 6.15 -4.51 -5.91
C LEU A 99 5.35 -3.95 -7.10
N LEU A 100 5.61 -2.71 -7.52
CA LEU A 100 4.92 -2.13 -8.68
C LEU A 100 5.09 -2.99 -9.96
N MET A 101 6.26 -3.57 -10.20
CA MET A 101 6.49 -4.45 -11.36
C MET A 101 5.77 -5.81 -11.27
N MET A 102 5.46 -6.29 -10.07
CA MET A 102 4.72 -7.54 -9.86
C MET A 102 3.21 -7.36 -10.09
N ASP A 103 2.73 -6.12 -10.02
CA ASP A 103 1.34 -5.84 -9.70
C ASP A 103 0.55 -5.26 -10.88
N THR A 104 -0.71 -5.68 -10.99
CA THR A 104 -1.54 -5.36 -12.16
C THR A 104 -2.22 -4.00 -12.04
N PHE A 105 -2.58 -3.61 -10.81
CA PHE A 105 -3.33 -2.37 -10.56
C PHE A 105 -2.68 -1.54 -9.46
N TYR A 106 -2.63 -0.23 -9.68
CA TYR A 106 -2.20 0.74 -8.68
C TYR A 106 -3.40 1.59 -8.25
N VAL A 107 -3.69 1.66 -6.97
CA VAL A 107 -4.80 2.47 -6.44
C VAL A 107 -4.23 3.68 -5.69
N HIS A 108 -4.52 4.88 -6.19
CA HIS A 108 -4.19 6.12 -5.52
C HIS A 108 -5.30 6.52 -4.56
N PRO A 109 -5.07 6.55 -3.23
CA PRO A 109 -6.13 6.79 -2.26
C PRO A 109 -6.62 8.25 -2.32
N MET A 110 -7.87 8.44 -1.89
CA MET A 110 -8.58 9.72 -1.83
C MET A 110 -7.99 10.61 -0.73
N PHE A 111 -6.84 11.24 -0.94
CA PHE A 111 -6.33 12.44 -0.24
C PHE A 111 -5.08 12.92 -0.98
N PRO A 112 -4.73 14.23 -0.99
CA PRO A 112 -3.58 14.73 -1.74
C PRO A 112 -2.33 13.94 -1.35
N GLU A 113 -1.74 13.26 -2.32
CA GLU A 113 -0.31 12.96 -2.31
C GLU A 113 0.34 14.07 -3.10
N HIS A 114 1.46 14.57 -2.61
CA HIS A 114 2.11 15.71 -3.24
C HIS A 114 2.63 15.25 -4.63
N PHE A 115 2.14 15.91 -5.69
CA PHE A 115 2.61 15.80 -7.08
C PHE A 115 2.30 14.53 -7.88
N GLY A 116 1.76 13.46 -7.30
CA GLY A 116 1.41 12.24 -8.05
C GLY A 116 2.63 11.42 -8.51
N ILE A 117 3.78 11.60 -7.86
CA ILE A 117 5.03 10.86 -8.17
C ILE A 117 4.79 9.34 -8.15
N SER A 118 4.04 8.85 -7.17
CA SER A 118 3.71 7.43 -7.04
C SER A 118 2.83 6.90 -8.18
N VAL A 119 1.98 7.74 -8.77
CA VAL A 119 1.19 7.40 -9.97
C VAL A 119 2.13 7.27 -11.18
N ALA A 120 3.06 8.22 -11.35
CA ALA A 120 4.04 8.18 -12.44
C ALA A 120 4.98 6.97 -12.34
N GLU A 121 5.43 6.63 -11.13
CA GLU A 121 6.23 5.42 -10.85
C GLU A 121 5.44 4.15 -11.19
N ALA A 122 4.16 4.08 -10.81
CA ALA A 122 3.29 2.94 -11.12
C ALA A 122 3.09 2.77 -12.64
N ILE A 123 2.82 3.86 -13.36
CA ILE A 123 2.68 3.82 -14.83
C ILE A 123 4.00 3.36 -15.47
N SER A 124 5.14 3.89 -15.00
CA SER A 124 6.47 3.53 -15.51
C SER A 124 6.81 2.05 -15.26
N ALA A 125 6.22 1.43 -14.23
CA ALA A 125 6.35 0.01 -13.93
C ALA A 125 5.38 -0.90 -14.72
N GLY A 126 4.46 -0.32 -15.51
CA GLY A 126 3.45 -1.05 -16.28
C GLY A 126 2.16 -1.36 -15.53
N CYS A 127 1.92 -0.75 -14.36
CA CYS A 127 0.66 -0.87 -13.64
C CYS A 127 -0.46 -0.12 -14.36
N ILE A 128 -1.71 -0.57 -14.16
CA ILE A 128 -2.92 0.19 -14.53
C ILE A 128 -3.33 1.05 -13.33
N PRO A 129 -3.20 2.39 -13.39
CA PRO A 129 -3.54 3.25 -12.26
C PRO A 129 -5.05 3.52 -12.20
N ALA A 130 -5.67 3.24 -11.05
CA ALA A 130 -6.97 3.73 -10.65
C ALA A 130 -6.77 4.92 -9.70
N VAL A 131 -6.94 6.12 -10.23
CA VAL A 131 -6.71 7.37 -9.50
C VAL A 131 -8.02 8.01 -9.08
N TYR A 132 -8.03 8.60 -7.88
CA TYR A 132 -9.13 9.46 -7.48
C TYR A 132 -9.15 10.71 -8.38
N LYS A 133 -10.34 11.08 -8.90
CA LYS A 133 -10.51 12.17 -9.88
C LYS A 133 -9.90 13.51 -9.44
N ASP A 134 -9.88 13.77 -8.13
CA ASP A 134 -9.36 15.02 -7.55
C ASP A 134 -7.90 14.87 -7.03
N GLY A 135 -7.20 13.79 -7.42
CA GLY A 135 -5.93 13.37 -6.84
C GLY A 135 -4.69 14.19 -7.23
N GLY A 136 -4.78 15.05 -8.26
CA GLY A 136 -3.65 15.85 -8.77
C GLY A 136 -3.76 17.36 -8.52
N ARG A 137 -4.94 17.87 -8.17
CA ARG A 137 -5.22 19.28 -7.88
C ARG A 137 -6.32 19.30 -6.82
N GLY A 138 -6.06 19.91 -5.67
CA GLY A 138 -7.14 20.33 -4.79
C GLY A 138 -8.07 21.32 -5.52
N PRO A 139 -9.31 21.55 -5.03
CA PRO A 139 -10.16 22.58 -5.60
C PRO A 139 -9.38 23.91 -5.62
N ILE A 140 -9.31 24.54 -6.79
CA ILE A 140 -8.90 25.95 -6.95
C ILE A 140 -10.03 26.86 -6.47
#